data_AF-A0A354KFA0-F1
#
_entry.id   AF-A0A354KFA0-F1
#
_cell.length_a   1.000
_cell.length_b   1.000
_cell.length_c   1.000
_cell.angle_alpha   90.00
_cell.angle_beta   90.00
_cell.angle_gamma   90.00
#
_symmetry.space_group_name_H-M   'P 1'
#
loop_
_entity.id
_entity.type
_entity.pdbx_description
1 polymer ?
#
loop_
_entity_poly.entity_id
_entity_poly.type
_entity_poly.pdbx_seq_one_letter_code
_entity_poly.pdbx_strand_id
1 'polypeptide(L)'
;MAEYDLNELQKIYENKDVLNYLEQHGILEIKKFNDVYDYEKELYELQVKLLKLQYEIIEKGKRVLIIFEGRDAAGKGGTIGRVTQYLNPKKVRVVALPKPTEEEAGQWYFQRYIKQLPNAGEIVIFDRSWYNRAVVEPVFGFCTKEQHELFMNQVPEFEKQLIDDGIILIKLFLNISKEEQAERLKERKEDILKQWKIGVLDEQAQEKWDVYTGYIEDLFKKTSTKKSPWLEITKDNKKKARLASFKLIINALVGSEQEKIDSFVTKHD
;
A
#
# COMPACT_ATOMS: atom_id res chain seq x y z
N MET A 1 13.00 10.08 -3.34
CA MET A 1 12.04 10.77 -4.23
C MET A 1 12.36 12.24 -4.04
N ALA A 2 12.62 13.00 -5.10
CA ALA A 2 12.70 14.45 -4.96
C ALA A 2 11.38 14.91 -4.33
N GLU A 3 11.49 15.56 -3.17
CA GLU A 3 10.35 16.20 -2.53
C GLU A 3 10.25 17.57 -3.16
N TYR A 4 9.18 17.81 -3.90
CA TYR A 4 8.89 19.16 -4.34
C TYR A 4 8.25 19.89 -3.17
N ASP A 5 8.80 21.04 -2.78
CA ASP A 5 8.13 21.90 -1.82
C ASP A 5 6.86 22.46 -2.47
N LEU A 6 5.71 22.11 -1.91
CA LEU A 6 4.41 22.57 -2.40
C LEU A 6 4.33 24.11 -2.42
N ASN A 7 4.98 24.79 -1.47
CA ASN A 7 5.00 26.25 -1.43
C ASN A 7 5.79 26.84 -2.61
N GLU A 8 6.90 26.20 -3.01
CA GLU A 8 7.67 26.62 -4.18
C GLU A 8 6.89 26.36 -5.47
N LEU A 9 6.26 25.19 -5.59
CA LEU A 9 5.41 24.87 -6.72
C LEU A 9 4.23 25.85 -6.83
N GLN A 10 3.59 26.20 -5.71
CA GLN A 10 2.48 27.15 -5.69
C GLN A 10 2.91 28.54 -6.18
N LYS A 11 4.06 29.05 -5.73
CA LYS A 11 4.60 30.34 -6.19
C LYS A 11 4.82 30.37 -7.70
N ILE A 12 5.34 29.27 -8.26
CA ILE A 12 5.54 29.14 -9.71
C ILE A 12 4.19 29.03 -10.42
N TYR A 13 3.25 28.24 -9.90
CA TYR A 13 1.92 28.03 -10.47
C TYR A 13 1.11 29.34 -10.56
N GLU A 14 1.19 30.18 -9.54
CA GLU A 14 0.47 31.46 -9.49
C GLU A 14 1.10 32.52 -10.43
N ASN A 15 2.38 32.37 -10.79
CA ASN A 15 3.09 33.30 -11.66
C ASN A 15 3.11 32.82 -13.12
N LYS A 16 2.06 33.18 -13.87
CA LYS A 16 1.92 32.82 -15.30
C LYS A 16 3.07 33.31 -16.18
N ASP A 17 3.67 34.46 -15.87
CA ASP A 17 4.77 35.01 -16.64
C ASP A 17 6.02 34.13 -16.51
N VAL A 18 6.31 33.65 -15.28
CA VAL A 18 7.39 32.69 -15.03
C VAL A 18 7.11 31.37 -15.75
N LEU A 19 5.90 30.82 -15.67
CA LEU A 19 5.57 29.57 -16.35
C LEU A 19 5.73 29.67 -17.87
N ASN A 20 5.20 30.74 -18.47
CA ASN A 20 5.33 30.97 -19.91
C ASN A 20 6.80 31.16 -20.30
N TYR A 21 7.58 31.89 -19.50
CA TYR A 21 9.00 32.07 -19.73
C TYR A 21 9.75 30.74 -19.72
N LEU A 22 9.50 29.89 -18.72
CA LEU A 22 10.15 28.59 -18.59
C LEU A 22 9.77 27.64 -19.73
N GLU A 23 8.52 27.67 -20.20
CA GLU A 23 8.07 26.87 -21.36
C GLU A 23 8.70 27.35 -22.67
N GLN A 24 8.71 28.68 -22.92
CA GLN A 24 9.32 29.27 -24.11
C GLN A 24 10.82 28.94 -24.23
N HIS A 25 11.51 28.81 -23.11
CA HIS A 25 12.94 28.44 -23.06
C HIS A 25 13.17 26.93 -22.98
N GLY A 26 12.12 26.11 -23.09
CA GLY A 26 12.22 24.64 -23.07
C GLY A 26 12.68 24.07 -21.73
N ILE A 27 12.56 24.82 -20.63
CA ILE A 27 12.97 24.39 -19.29
C ILE A 27 11.93 23.43 -18.70
N LEU A 28 10.65 23.64 -19.00
CA LEU A 28 9.56 22.76 -18.59
C LEU A 28 8.46 22.67 -19.64
N GLU A 29 7.60 21.66 -19.50
CA GLU A 29 6.31 21.60 -20.19
C GLU A 29 5.22 21.97 -19.17
N ILE A 30 4.39 22.98 -19.45
CA ILE A 30 3.38 23.48 -18.49
C ILE A 30 2.45 22.35 -18.05
N LYS A 31 2.08 21.47 -18.97
CA LYS A 31 1.25 20.30 -18.67
C LYS A 31 1.88 19.40 -17.61
N LYS A 32 3.16 19.04 -17.78
CA LYS A 32 3.88 18.19 -16.81
C LYS A 32 4.06 18.88 -15.47
N PHE A 33 4.30 20.19 -15.47
CA PHE A 33 4.37 20.99 -14.26
C PHE A 33 3.03 20.97 -13.50
N ASN A 34 1.93 21.24 -14.19
CA ASN A 34 0.60 21.21 -13.59
C ASN A 34 0.25 19.83 -13.04
N ASP A 35 0.55 18.75 -13.77
CA ASP A 35 0.35 17.37 -13.29
C ASP A 35 1.16 17.07 -12.01
N VAL A 36 2.34 17.68 -11.83
CA VAL A 36 3.13 17.57 -10.60
C VAL A 36 2.51 18.39 -9.48
N TYR A 37 2.17 19.65 -9.75
CA TYR A 37 1.57 20.55 -8.77
C TYR A 37 0.24 20.02 -8.23
N ASP A 38 -0.69 19.64 -9.11
CA ASP A 38 -2.00 19.13 -8.73
C ASP A 38 -1.87 17.87 -7.84
N TYR A 39 -0.93 16.99 -8.19
CA TYR A 39 -0.62 15.81 -7.39
C TYR A 39 -0.08 16.15 -5.99
N GLU A 40 0.92 17.04 -5.89
CA GLU A 40 1.51 17.39 -4.59
C GLU A 40 0.49 18.15 -3.71
N LYS A 41 -0.36 18.97 -4.33
CA LYS A 41 -1.45 19.67 -3.64
C LYS A 41 -2.48 18.69 -3.07
N GLU A 42 -3.00 17.76 -3.89
CA GLU A 42 -3.96 16.76 -3.42
C GLU A 42 -3.34 15.84 -2.36
N LEU A 43 -2.07 15.44 -2.53
CA LEU A 43 -1.35 14.64 -1.55
C LEU A 43 -1.28 15.36 -0.19
N TYR A 44 -0.92 16.65 -0.19
CA TYR A 44 -0.84 17.45 1.03
C TYR A 44 -2.19 17.54 1.73
N GLU A 45 -3.27 17.81 1.00
CA GLU A 45 -4.63 17.87 1.56
C GLU A 45 -5.03 16.53 2.22
N LEU A 46 -4.73 15.40 1.58
CA LEU A 46 -4.98 14.06 2.14
C LEU A 46 -4.10 13.76 3.35
N GLN A 47 -2.84 14.19 3.34
CA GLN A 47 -1.92 14.04 4.48
C GLN A 47 -2.39 14.86 5.70
N VAL A 48 -2.88 16.08 5.49
CA VAL A 48 -3.48 16.91 6.55
C VAL A 48 -4.71 16.22 7.14
N LYS A 49 -5.59 15.66 6.30
CA LYS A 49 -6.76 14.90 6.75
C LYS A 49 -6.36 13.68 7.57
N LEU A 50 -5.41 12.88 7.08
CA LEU A 50 -4.94 11.70 7.79
C LEU A 50 -4.27 12.03 9.13
N LEU A 51 -3.54 13.15 9.20
CA LEU A 51 -2.95 13.64 10.46
C LEU A 51 -4.02 13.99 11.49
N LYS A 52 -5.10 14.67 11.09
CA LYS A 52 -6.26 14.95 11.97
C LYS A 52 -6.89 13.65 12.47
N LEU A 53 -7.07 12.66 11.60
CA LEU A 53 -7.60 11.35 11.97
C LEU A 53 -6.67 10.60 12.94
N GLN A 54 -5.35 10.74 12.79
CA GLN A 54 -4.42 10.14 13.75
C GLN A 54 -4.61 10.72 15.15
N TYR A 55 -4.82 12.03 15.30
CA TYR A 55 -5.12 12.62 16.60
C TYR A 55 -6.38 12.00 17.22
N GLU A 56 -7.44 11.83 16.44
CA GLU A 56 -8.66 11.16 16.93
C GLU A 56 -8.44 9.69 17.29
N ILE A 57 -7.63 8.97 16.52
CA ILE A 57 -7.27 7.57 16.80
C ILE A 57 -6.57 7.49 18.15
N ILE A 58 -5.62 8.39 18.41
CA ILE A 58 -4.87 8.46 19.67
C ILE A 58 -5.79 8.80 20.84
N GLU A 59 -6.60 9.86 20.71
CA GLU A 59 -7.50 10.34 21.75
C GLU A 59 -8.55 9.28 22.14
N LYS A 60 -9.15 8.61 21.14
CA LYS A 60 -10.18 7.60 21.35
C LYS A 60 -9.61 6.20 21.61
N GLY A 61 -8.29 6.04 21.63
CA GLY A 61 -7.62 4.75 21.81
C GLY A 61 -7.93 3.72 20.70
N LYS A 62 -8.35 4.16 19.51
CA LYS A 62 -8.64 3.26 18.38
C LYS A 62 -7.38 2.51 17.97
N ARG A 63 -7.56 1.30 17.44
CA ARG A 63 -6.47 0.43 16.98
C ARG A 63 -6.63 0.20 15.50
N VAL A 64 -5.65 0.60 14.70
CA VAL A 64 -5.75 0.54 13.24
C VAL A 64 -4.66 -0.37 12.69
N LEU A 65 -5.05 -1.34 11.87
CA LEU A 65 -4.14 -2.20 11.12
C LEU A 65 -4.39 -2.03 9.63
N ILE A 66 -3.35 -1.62 8.90
CA ILE A 66 -3.39 -1.42 7.45
C ILE A 66 -2.46 -2.45 6.80
N ILE A 67 -3.02 -3.31 5.96
CA ILE A 67 -2.27 -4.30 5.19
C ILE A 67 -2.07 -3.78 3.77
N PHE A 68 -0.81 -3.70 3.34
CA PHE A 68 -0.45 -3.50 1.95
C PHE A 68 0.04 -4.80 1.34
N GLU A 69 -0.78 -5.38 0.47
CA GLU A 69 -0.38 -6.41 -0.48
C GLU A 69 -0.35 -5.84 -1.90
N GLY A 70 0.15 -6.61 -2.84
CA GLY A 70 0.24 -6.20 -4.23
C GLY A 70 1.40 -6.83 -4.95
N ARG A 71 1.39 -6.71 -6.28
CA ARG A 71 2.45 -7.26 -7.13
C ARG A 71 3.81 -6.67 -6.79
N ASP A 72 4.86 -7.41 -7.14
CA ASP A 72 6.21 -6.89 -7.05
C ASP A 72 6.36 -5.65 -7.92
N ALA A 73 7.12 -4.69 -7.40
CA ALA A 73 7.24 -3.35 -7.97
C ALA A 73 5.96 -2.48 -8.06
N ALA A 74 4.79 -2.92 -7.56
CA ALA A 74 3.54 -2.16 -7.64
C ALA A 74 3.56 -0.79 -6.93
N GLY A 75 4.47 -0.59 -5.96
CA GLY A 75 4.70 0.72 -5.34
C GLY A 75 4.34 0.81 -3.85
N LYS A 76 4.05 -0.32 -3.19
CA LYS A 76 3.72 -0.43 -1.75
C LYS A 76 4.57 0.47 -0.86
N GLY A 77 5.88 0.22 -0.76
CA GLY A 77 6.77 1.01 0.10
C GLY A 77 6.81 2.52 -0.23
N GLY A 78 6.62 2.90 -1.50
CA GLY A 78 6.55 4.30 -1.90
C GLY A 78 5.23 4.99 -1.54
N THR A 79 4.14 4.22 -1.40
CA THR A 79 2.86 4.69 -0.86
C THR A 79 2.93 4.75 0.67
N ILE A 80 3.39 3.69 1.32
CA ILE A 80 3.57 3.62 2.79
C ILE A 80 4.42 4.78 3.27
N GLY A 81 5.57 5.04 2.64
CA GLY A 81 6.43 6.15 3.02
C GLY A 81 5.77 7.53 2.94
N ARG A 82 4.84 7.73 2.00
CA ARG A 82 4.06 8.99 1.91
C ARG A 82 2.94 9.03 2.95
N VAL A 83 2.27 7.91 3.20
CA VAL A 83 1.24 7.77 4.26
C VAL A 83 1.82 8.10 5.63
N THR A 84 3.02 7.62 5.94
CA THR A 84 3.65 7.83 7.25
C THR A 84 4.40 9.16 7.38
N GLN A 85 4.63 9.88 6.27
CA GLN A 85 5.56 11.01 6.21
C GLN A 85 5.35 12.08 7.28
N TYR A 86 4.10 12.46 7.56
CA TYR A 86 3.76 13.54 8.50
C TYR A 86 3.03 13.05 9.75
N LEU A 87 2.84 11.74 9.91
CA LEU A 87 2.20 11.18 11.09
C LEU A 87 3.13 11.20 12.29
N ASN A 88 2.58 11.31 13.50
CA ASN A 88 3.34 11.18 14.73
C ASN A 88 4.01 9.80 14.80
N PRO A 89 5.35 9.71 14.73
CA PRO A 89 6.06 8.44 14.63
C PRO A 89 5.99 7.61 15.92
N LYS A 90 5.61 8.21 17.05
CA LYS A 90 5.42 7.47 18.32
C LYS A 90 4.14 6.61 18.33
N LYS A 91 3.24 6.84 17.36
CA LYS A 91 1.92 6.20 17.26
C LYS A 91 1.68 5.52 15.91
N VAL A 92 2.74 5.44 15.09
CA VAL A 92 2.75 4.76 13.79
C VAL A 92 3.92 3.80 13.74
N ARG A 93 3.67 2.56 13.32
CA ARG A 93 4.74 1.58 13.05
C ARG A 93 4.54 0.95 11.68
N VAL A 94 5.63 0.83 10.93
CA VAL A 94 5.68 0.02 9.72
C VAL A 94 6.34 -1.31 10.05
N VAL A 95 5.66 -2.39 9.71
CA VAL A 95 6.11 -3.77 9.96
C VAL A 95 6.41 -4.42 8.62
N ALA A 96 7.67 -4.76 8.41
CA ALA A 96 8.15 -5.49 7.25
C ALA A 96 8.95 -6.70 7.76
N LEU A 97 8.26 -7.82 8.04
CA LEU A 97 8.90 -9.00 8.61
C LEU A 97 9.77 -9.70 7.53
N PRO A 98 10.99 -10.12 7.89
CA PRO A 98 11.80 -10.95 6.99
C PRO A 98 11.23 -12.37 6.90
N LYS A 99 11.87 -13.22 6.09
CA LYS A 99 11.62 -14.66 6.07
C LYS A 99 11.59 -15.20 7.52
N PRO A 100 10.63 -16.09 7.88
CA PRO A 100 10.58 -16.65 9.22
C PRO A 100 11.88 -17.37 9.56
N THR A 101 12.28 -17.26 10.82
CA THR A 101 13.32 -18.11 11.44
C THR A 101 12.84 -19.56 11.49
N GLU A 102 13.76 -20.50 11.75
CA GLU A 102 13.41 -21.92 11.93
C GLU A 102 12.38 -22.12 13.05
N GLU A 103 12.54 -21.40 14.16
CA GLU A 103 11.58 -21.43 15.27
C GLU A 103 10.20 -20.87 14.85
N GLU A 104 10.16 -19.70 14.20
CA GLU A 104 8.90 -19.13 13.69
C GLU A 104 8.22 -20.03 12.66
N ALA A 105 8.98 -20.78 11.86
CA ALA A 105 8.45 -21.73 10.89
C ALA A 105 7.79 -22.96 11.56
N GLY A 106 8.22 -23.33 12.77
CA GLY A 106 7.61 -24.38 13.58
C GLY A 106 6.43 -23.91 14.45
N GLN A 107 6.19 -22.60 14.54
CA GLN A 107 5.08 -22.02 15.29
C GLN A 107 3.78 -21.99 14.48
N TRP A 108 2.68 -21.65 15.16
CA TRP A 108 1.46 -21.31 14.43
C TRP A 108 1.70 -20.07 13.56
N TYR A 109 1.29 -20.13 12.30
CA TYR A 109 1.68 -19.16 11.28
C TYR A 109 1.37 -17.69 11.64
N PHE A 110 0.23 -17.43 12.28
CA PHE A 110 -0.18 -16.07 12.67
C PHE A 110 0.59 -15.53 13.89
N GLN A 111 1.26 -16.39 14.67
CA GLN A 111 1.88 -16.03 15.95
C GLN A 111 2.89 -14.88 15.83
N ARG A 112 3.73 -14.88 14.80
CA ARG A 112 4.71 -13.82 14.56
C ARG A 112 4.06 -12.47 14.21
N TYR A 113 2.90 -12.51 13.56
CA TYR A 113 2.16 -11.31 13.16
C TYR A 113 1.34 -10.74 14.31
N ILE A 114 0.78 -11.60 15.18
CA ILE A 114 0.01 -11.20 16.36
C ILE A 114 0.85 -10.31 17.28
N LYS A 115 2.15 -10.61 17.44
CA LYS A 115 3.10 -9.80 18.22
C LYS A 115 3.23 -8.36 17.72
N GLN A 116 2.82 -8.07 16.49
CA GLN A 116 2.99 -6.78 15.82
C GLN A 116 1.72 -5.94 15.79
N LEU A 117 0.58 -6.47 16.26
CA LEU A 117 -0.73 -5.82 16.23
C LEU A 117 -0.71 -4.44 16.94
N PRO A 118 -1.63 -3.52 16.56
CA PRO A 118 -1.70 -2.18 17.15
C PRO A 118 -2.12 -2.19 18.63
N ASN A 119 -1.40 -1.43 19.46
CA ASN A 119 -1.87 -1.03 20.79
C ASN A 119 -2.90 0.11 20.68
N ALA A 120 -3.58 0.44 21.79
CA ALA A 120 -4.53 1.55 21.84
C ALA A 120 -3.90 2.87 21.34
N GLY A 121 -4.57 3.50 20.37
CA GLY A 121 -4.13 4.73 19.73
C GLY A 121 -3.00 4.55 18.71
N GLU A 122 -2.68 3.32 18.31
CA GLU A 122 -1.66 3.05 17.28
C GLU A 122 -2.27 2.74 15.92
N ILE A 123 -1.55 3.19 14.89
CA ILE A 123 -1.70 2.75 13.51
C ILE A 123 -0.50 1.85 13.18
N VAL A 124 -0.77 0.62 12.79
CA VAL A 124 0.26 -0.31 12.32
C VAL A 124 0.04 -0.60 10.84
N ILE A 125 1.11 -0.46 10.06
CA ILE A 125 1.09 -0.68 8.62
C ILE A 125 1.98 -1.89 8.29
N PHE A 126 1.41 -2.92 7.72
CA PHE A 126 2.09 -4.12 7.28
C PHE A 126 2.51 -3.95 5.80
N ASP A 127 3.81 -3.90 5.52
CA ASP A 127 4.37 -4.00 4.17
C ASP A 127 4.58 -5.49 3.85
N ARG A 128 3.60 -6.09 3.18
CA ARG A 128 3.27 -7.52 3.24
C ARG A 128 2.81 -7.97 4.62
N SER A 129 2.12 -9.09 4.66
CA SER A 129 1.40 -9.56 5.85
C SER A 129 1.39 -11.08 5.94
N TRP A 130 0.46 -11.63 6.73
CA TRP A 130 0.16 -13.05 6.74
C TRP A 130 -0.28 -13.56 5.35
N TYR A 131 -0.74 -12.69 4.46
CA TYR A 131 -1.10 -13.06 3.08
C TYR A 131 0.07 -13.46 2.18
N ASN A 132 1.32 -13.43 2.68
CA ASN A 132 2.42 -14.16 2.03
C ASN A 132 2.04 -15.64 1.75
N ARG A 133 1.31 -16.29 2.66
CA ARG A 133 0.84 -17.67 2.50
C ARG A 133 -0.34 -17.85 1.55
N ALA A 134 -1.05 -16.78 1.20
CA ALA A 134 -2.05 -16.83 0.13
C ALA A 134 -1.41 -16.84 -1.26
N VAL A 135 -0.29 -16.14 -1.44
CA VAL A 135 0.22 -15.82 -2.79
C VAL A 135 1.68 -16.24 -2.97
N VAL A 136 2.62 -15.59 -2.27
CA VAL A 136 4.05 -15.77 -2.53
C VAL A 136 4.52 -17.19 -2.15
N GLU A 137 4.15 -17.67 -0.96
CA GLU A 137 4.58 -19.00 -0.50
C GLU A 137 4.15 -20.14 -1.44
N PRO A 138 2.87 -20.26 -1.84
CA PRO A 138 2.46 -21.36 -2.72
C PRO A 138 2.99 -21.22 -4.15
N VAL A 139 3.22 -20.00 -4.68
CA VAL A 139 3.82 -19.78 -6.01
C VAL A 139 5.27 -20.28 -6.09
N PHE A 140 6.01 -20.14 -4.99
CA PHE A 140 7.42 -20.53 -4.92
C PHE A 140 7.69 -21.83 -4.15
N GLY A 141 6.65 -22.50 -3.65
CA GLY A 141 6.79 -23.73 -2.89
C GLY A 141 7.42 -23.54 -1.51
N PHE A 142 7.22 -22.38 -0.87
CA PHE A 142 7.65 -22.12 0.51
C PHE A 142 6.65 -22.63 1.56
N CYS A 143 5.48 -23.08 1.13
CA CYS A 143 4.54 -23.82 1.96
C CYS A 143 4.00 -25.04 1.22
N THR A 144 3.51 -26.03 1.95
CA THR A 144 2.79 -27.15 1.35
C THR A 144 1.38 -26.72 0.92
N LYS A 145 0.71 -27.54 0.10
CA LYS A 145 -0.67 -27.28 -0.30
C LYS A 145 -1.60 -27.27 0.91
N GLU A 146 -1.39 -28.19 1.85
CA GLU A 146 -2.17 -28.32 3.08
C GLU A 146 -2.00 -27.07 3.96
N GLN A 147 -0.78 -26.53 4.05
CA GLN A 147 -0.53 -25.28 4.79
C GLN A 147 -1.22 -24.08 4.15
N HIS A 148 -1.20 -23.98 2.81
CA HIS A 148 -1.89 -22.93 2.08
C HIS A 148 -3.41 -23.02 2.29
N GLU A 149 -4.01 -24.20 2.07
CA GLU A 149 -5.45 -24.42 2.25
C GLU A 149 -5.89 -24.15 3.70
N LEU A 150 -5.12 -24.63 4.68
CA LEU A 150 -5.38 -24.36 6.09
C LEU A 150 -5.36 -22.85 6.37
N PHE A 151 -4.38 -22.12 5.85
CA PHE A 151 -4.31 -20.67 6.00
C PHE A 151 -5.52 -19.97 5.36
N MET A 152 -5.89 -20.34 4.14
CA MET A 152 -7.01 -19.76 3.41
C MET A 152 -8.34 -19.98 4.15
N ASN A 153 -8.48 -21.10 4.86
CA ASN A 153 -9.65 -21.38 5.71
C ASN A 153 -9.61 -20.64 7.05
N GLN A 154 -8.42 -20.43 7.64
CA GLN A 154 -8.26 -19.78 8.95
C GLN A 154 -8.32 -18.26 8.89
N VAL A 155 -7.77 -17.64 7.84
CA VAL A 155 -7.56 -16.18 7.80
C VAL A 155 -8.85 -15.36 7.96
N PRO A 156 -10.02 -15.71 7.38
CA PRO A 156 -11.22 -14.90 7.57
C PRO A 156 -11.71 -14.91 9.03
N GLU A 157 -11.64 -16.05 9.71
CA GLU A 157 -12.03 -16.15 11.12
C GLU A 157 -11.01 -15.46 12.03
N PHE A 158 -9.72 -15.57 11.72
CA PHE A 158 -8.67 -14.83 12.41
C PHE A 158 -8.91 -13.31 12.33
N GLU A 159 -9.15 -12.78 11.13
CA GLU A 159 -9.45 -11.35 10.93
C GLU A 159 -10.75 -10.93 11.63
N LYS A 160 -11.76 -11.79 11.60
CA LYS A 160 -13.02 -11.55 12.32
C LYS A 160 -12.78 -11.37 13.82
N GLN A 161 -11.93 -12.18 14.45
CA GLN A 161 -11.59 -12.03 15.87
C GLN A 161 -10.92 -10.68 16.15
N LEU A 162 -10.00 -10.24 15.28
CA LEU A 162 -9.35 -8.93 15.41
C LEU A 162 -10.37 -7.78 15.32
N ILE A 163 -11.29 -7.87 14.36
CA ILE A 163 -12.32 -6.85 14.12
C ILE A 163 -13.34 -6.83 15.27
N ASP A 164 -13.80 -7.98 15.73
CA ASP A 164 -14.76 -8.09 16.82
C ASP A 164 -14.17 -7.57 18.15
N ASP A 165 -12.85 -7.69 18.35
CA ASP A 165 -12.13 -7.07 19.47
C ASP A 165 -12.01 -5.53 19.31
N GLY A 166 -12.19 -4.98 18.10
CA GLY A 166 -12.22 -3.54 17.83
C GLY A 166 -11.01 -3.01 17.07
N ILE A 167 -10.24 -3.87 16.40
CA ILE A 167 -9.21 -3.44 15.43
C ILE A 167 -9.90 -3.03 14.13
N ILE A 168 -9.62 -1.81 13.66
CA ILE A 168 -9.99 -1.35 12.33
C ILE A 168 -8.99 -1.94 11.34
N LEU A 169 -9.42 -2.98 10.61
CA LEU A 169 -8.61 -3.67 9.61
C LEU A 169 -8.88 -3.11 8.20
N ILE A 170 -7.83 -2.66 7.53
CA ILE A 170 -7.87 -2.12 6.17
C ILE A 170 -6.95 -2.96 5.29
N LYS A 171 -7.48 -3.58 4.22
CA LYS A 171 -6.70 -4.42 3.31
C LYS A 171 -6.63 -3.80 1.92
N LEU A 172 -5.43 -3.39 1.52
CA LEU A 172 -5.16 -2.76 0.24
C LEU A 172 -4.32 -3.68 -0.64
N PHE A 173 -4.72 -3.86 -1.90
CA PHE A 173 -3.96 -4.58 -2.90
C PHE A 173 -3.57 -3.67 -4.05
N LEU A 174 -2.27 -3.42 -4.25
CA LEU A 174 -1.78 -2.62 -5.37
C LEU A 174 -1.48 -3.53 -6.57
N ASN A 175 -2.24 -3.34 -7.65
CA ASN A 175 -2.12 -4.10 -8.88
C ASN A 175 -1.60 -3.20 -10.03
N ILE A 176 -0.73 -3.76 -10.85
CA ILE A 176 -0.13 -3.12 -12.03
C ILE A 176 -0.18 -4.08 -13.20
N SER A 177 0.00 -3.58 -14.42
CA SER A 177 0.13 -4.41 -15.62
C SER A 177 1.43 -5.22 -15.61
N LYS A 178 1.46 -6.29 -16.41
CA LYS A 178 2.65 -7.15 -16.57
C LYS A 178 3.79 -6.34 -17.18
N GLU A 179 3.45 -5.50 -18.15
CA GLU A 179 4.34 -4.61 -18.88
C GLU A 179 4.98 -3.58 -17.95
N GLU A 180 4.16 -2.89 -17.14
CA GLU A 180 4.65 -1.93 -16.14
C GLU A 180 5.55 -2.60 -15.10
N GLN A 181 5.25 -3.84 -14.68
CA GLN A 181 6.13 -4.57 -13.78
C GLN A 181 7.50 -4.80 -14.43
N ALA A 182 7.56 -5.28 -15.67
CA ALA A 182 8.81 -5.50 -16.40
C ALA A 182 9.62 -4.19 -16.52
N GLU A 183 8.97 -3.10 -16.89
CA GLU A 183 9.61 -1.78 -17.03
C GLU A 183 10.23 -1.32 -15.70
N ARG A 184 9.48 -1.40 -14.60
CA ARG A 184 9.99 -1.03 -13.27
C ARG A 184 11.14 -1.90 -12.80
N LEU A 185 11.13 -3.19 -13.11
CA LEU A 185 12.23 -4.09 -12.76
C LEU A 185 13.49 -3.72 -13.56
N LYS A 186 13.34 -3.38 -14.84
CA LYS A 186 14.45 -2.87 -15.67
C LYS A 186 15.00 -1.56 -15.11
N GLU A 187 14.15 -0.57 -14.82
CA GLU A 187 14.57 0.71 -14.22
C GLU A 187 15.37 0.51 -12.92
N ARG A 188 14.95 -0.44 -12.06
CA ARG A 188 15.64 -0.73 -10.80
C ARG A 188 17.03 -1.32 -11.00
N LYS A 189 17.25 -2.07 -12.08
CA LYS A 189 18.56 -2.64 -12.41
C LYS A 189 19.53 -1.56 -12.86
N GLU A 190 19.03 -0.57 -13.59
CA GLU A 190 19.81 0.52 -14.16
C GLU A 190 20.10 1.64 -13.13
N ASP A 191 19.22 1.87 -12.17
CA ASP A 191 19.35 2.91 -11.15
C ASP A 191 20.03 2.39 -9.87
N ILE A 192 21.27 2.80 -9.63
CA ILE A 192 22.09 2.43 -8.45
C ILE A 192 21.33 2.67 -7.12
N LEU A 193 20.53 3.73 -7.02
CA LEU A 193 19.78 4.06 -5.80
C LEU A 193 18.55 3.18 -5.58
N LYS A 194 18.19 2.34 -6.57
CA LYS A 194 17.04 1.44 -6.53
C LYS A 194 17.41 -0.04 -6.61
N GLN A 195 18.67 -0.39 -6.92
CA GLN A 195 19.12 -1.79 -7.05
C GLN A 195 18.84 -2.62 -5.80
N TRP A 196 18.96 -2.03 -4.60
CA TRP A 196 18.64 -2.72 -3.33
C TRP A 196 17.17 -3.17 -3.23
N LYS A 197 16.27 -2.65 -4.08
CA LYS A 197 14.85 -3.03 -4.12
C LYS A 197 14.56 -4.26 -4.99
N ILE A 198 15.58 -4.80 -5.66
CA ILE A 198 15.43 -5.99 -6.49
C ILE A 198 15.47 -7.22 -5.58
N GLY A 199 14.36 -7.94 -5.51
CA GLY A 199 14.28 -9.22 -4.85
C GLY A 199 14.85 -10.34 -5.73
N VAL A 200 15.39 -11.38 -5.10
CA VAL A 200 15.88 -12.61 -5.78
C VAL A 200 14.76 -13.29 -6.58
N LEU A 201 13.50 -13.07 -6.18
CA LEU A 201 12.31 -13.68 -6.78
C LEU A 201 11.64 -12.78 -7.83
N ASP A 202 12.07 -11.53 -8.02
CA ASP A 202 11.37 -10.55 -8.84
C ASP A 202 11.29 -10.97 -10.32
N GLU A 203 12.37 -11.55 -10.87
CA GLU A 203 12.37 -12.06 -12.24
C GLU A 203 11.48 -13.29 -12.40
N GLN A 204 11.57 -14.23 -11.46
CA GLN A 204 10.74 -15.43 -11.46
C GLN A 204 9.26 -15.11 -11.26
N ALA A 205 8.94 -14.04 -10.53
CA ALA A 205 7.57 -13.56 -10.37
C ALA A 205 6.99 -13.10 -11.70
N GLN A 206 7.81 -12.52 -12.57
CA GLN A 206 7.38 -12.10 -13.89
C GLN A 206 7.14 -13.30 -14.84
N GLU A 207 7.98 -14.33 -14.76
CA GLU A 207 7.77 -15.59 -15.49
C GLU A 207 6.50 -16.30 -15.03
N LYS A 208 6.25 -16.30 -13.72
CA LYS A 208 5.09 -16.95 -13.08
C LYS A 208 3.84 -16.06 -13.01
N TRP A 209 3.74 -15.02 -13.83
CA TRP A 209 2.68 -14.00 -13.77
C TRP A 209 1.27 -14.60 -13.68
N ASP A 210 0.95 -15.58 -14.52
CA ASP A 210 -0.39 -16.17 -14.59
C ASP A 210 -0.71 -17.02 -13.35
N VAL A 211 0.29 -17.75 -12.85
CA VAL A 211 0.17 -18.52 -11.59
C VAL A 211 -0.06 -17.57 -10.42
N TYR A 212 0.71 -16.48 -10.36
CA TYR A 212 0.51 -15.40 -9.39
C TYR A 212 -0.90 -14.82 -9.45
N THR A 213 -1.40 -14.57 -10.66
CA THR A 213 -2.74 -14.01 -10.88
C THR A 213 -3.81 -14.95 -10.34
N GLY A 214 -3.71 -16.26 -10.58
CA GLY A 214 -4.65 -17.24 -10.04
C GLY A 214 -4.71 -17.24 -8.50
N TYR A 215 -3.55 -17.15 -7.82
CA TYR A 215 -3.53 -17.06 -6.36
C TYR A 215 -4.08 -15.73 -5.82
N ILE A 216 -3.92 -14.62 -6.57
CA ILE A 216 -4.51 -13.32 -6.21
C ILE A 216 -6.04 -13.35 -6.36
N GLU A 217 -6.55 -13.98 -7.41
CA GLU A 217 -7.99 -14.18 -7.58
C GLU A 217 -8.58 -15.03 -6.45
N ASP A 218 -7.91 -16.13 -6.10
CA ASP A 218 -8.29 -16.98 -4.96
C ASP A 218 -8.22 -16.24 -3.62
N LEU A 219 -7.21 -15.39 -3.43
CA LEU A 219 -7.09 -14.50 -2.29
C LEU A 219 -8.35 -13.65 -2.12
N PHE A 220 -8.74 -12.93 -3.17
CA PHE A 220 -9.94 -12.08 -3.12
C PHE A 220 -11.19 -12.90 -2.88
N LYS A 221 -11.39 -13.97 -3.66
CA LYS A 221 -12.59 -14.80 -3.60
C LYS A 221 -12.82 -15.45 -2.24
N LYS A 222 -11.76 -15.91 -1.56
CA LYS A 222 -11.87 -16.69 -0.32
C LYS A 222 -11.72 -15.85 0.95
N THR A 223 -11.10 -14.68 0.86
CA THR A 223 -10.70 -13.90 2.06
C THR A 223 -11.25 -12.49 2.09
N SER A 224 -11.94 -12.06 1.02
CA SER A 224 -12.74 -10.84 1.09
C SER A 224 -14.07 -11.13 1.78
N THR A 225 -14.44 -10.27 2.72
CA THR A 225 -15.73 -10.36 3.41
C THR A 225 -16.33 -8.97 3.59
N LYS A 226 -17.63 -8.89 3.86
CA LYS A 226 -18.30 -7.61 4.16
C LYS A 226 -17.64 -6.80 5.28
N LYS A 227 -17.10 -7.47 6.31
CA LYS A 227 -16.42 -6.82 7.45
C LYS A 227 -14.93 -6.54 7.18
N SER A 228 -14.29 -7.33 6.32
CA SER A 228 -12.87 -7.25 5.96
C SER A 228 -12.71 -7.33 4.44
N PRO A 229 -13.16 -6.30 3.69
CA PRO A 229 -13.11 -6.33 2.24
C PRO A 229 -11.68 -6.07 1.74
N TRP A 230 -11.33 -6.66 0.60
CA TRP A 230 -10.15 -6.27 -0.16
C TRP A 230 -10.45 -5.06 -1.04
N LEU A 231 -9.57 -4.06 -0.97
CA LEU A 231 -9.63 -2.88 -1.81
C LEU A 231 -8.46 -2.93 -2.79
N GLU A 232 -8.76 -3.33 -4.02
CA GLU A 232 -7.79 -3.44 -5.11
C GLU A 232 -7.66 -2.11 -5.84
N ILE A 233 -6.42 -1.68 -6.08
CA ILE A 233 -6.07 -0.46 -6.82
C ILE A 233 -5.32 -0.88 -8.08
N THR A 234 -6.01 -0.90 -9.22
CA THR A 234 -5.46 -1.36 -10.50
C THR A 234 -4.97 -0.17 -11.31
N LYS A 235 -3.74 0.29 -11.02
CA LYS A 235 -3.20 1.49 -11.68
C LYS A 235 -1.68 1.52 -11.76
N ASP A 236 -1.18 1.62 -12.99
CA ASP A 236 0.25 1.77 -13.27
C ASP A 236 0.79 3.14 -12.84
N ASN A 237 0.00 4.21 -12.91
CA ASN A 237 0.48 5.51 -12.44
C ASN A 237 0.63 5.53 -10.90
N LYS A 238 1.88 5.51 -10.41
CA LYS A 238 2.25 5.51 -8.98
C LYS A 238 1.61 6.64 -8.18
N LYS A 239 1.53 7.84 -8.76
CA LYS A 239 0.96 9.03 -8.12
C LYS A 239 -0.55 8.84 -7.88
N LYS A 240 -1.29 8.42 -8.92
CA LYS A 240 -2.73 8.14 -8.82
C LYS A 240 -3.04 6.97 -7.87
N ALA A 241 -2.29 5.88 -7.96
CA ALA A 241 -2.45 4.73 -7.06
C ALA A 241 -2.24 5.11 -5.58
N ARG A 242 -1.26 6.00 -5.32
CA ARG A 242 -1.00 6.53 -3.98
C ARG A 242 -2.15 7.38 -3.46
N LEU A 243 -2.63 8.35 -4.24
CA LEU A 243 -3.78 9.19 -3.84
C LEU A 243 -5.02 8.33 -3.54
N ALA A 244 -5.31 7.34 -4.40
CA ALA A 244 -6.38 6.37 -4.15
C ALA A 244 -6.18 5.60 -2.84
N SER A 245 -4.94 5.16 -2.53
CA SER A 245 -4.63 4.48 -1.27
C SER A 245 -4.94 5.38 -0.05
N PHE A 246 -4.57 6.66 -0.10
CA PHE A 246 -4.91 7.62 0.95
C PHE A 246 -6.42 7.76 1.14
N LYS A 247 -7.16 7.96 0.04
CA LYS A 247 -8.62 8.10 0.07
C LYS A 247 -9.29 6.89 0.70
N LEU A 248 -8.83 5.68 0.37
CA LEU A 248 -9.36 4.44 0.93
C LEU A 248 -9.06 4.29 2.43
N ILE A 249 -7.85 4.65 2.87
CA ILE A 249 -7.50 4.66 4.29
C ILE A 249 -8.37 5.67 5.04
N ILE A 250 -8.50 6.90 4.53
CA ILE A 250 -9.32 7.94 5.13
C ILE A 250 -10.77 7.49 5.23
N ASN A 251 -11.35 6.96 4.14
CA ASN A 251 -12.73 6.48 4.09
C ASN A 251 -13.03 5.36 5.09
N ALA A 252 -12.06 4.49 5.38
CA ALA A 252 -12.20 3.45 6.38
C ALA A 252 -12.13 3.98 7.82
N LEU A 253 -11.56 5.17 8.03
CA LEU A 253 -11.41 5.80 9.34
C LEU A 253 -12.51 6.81 9.66
N VAL A 254 -13.13 7.42 8.65
CA VAL A 254 -14.22 8.38 8.80
C VAL A 254 -15.60 7.72 8.75
N GLY A 255 -16.52 8.21 9.57
CA GLY A 255 -17.93 7.84 9.50
C GLY A 255 -18.77 8.74 8.58
N SER A 256 -18.31 9.96 8.30
CA SER A 256 -18.97 10.98 7.49
C SER A 256 -17.95 11.68 6.58
N GLU A 257 -18.41 12.27 5.47
CA GLU A 257 -17.57 12.98 4.48
C GLU A 257 -16.49 12.11 3.84
N GLN A 258 -16.92 11.08 3.11
CA GLN A 258 -16.02 10.19 2.37
C GLN A 258 -15.43 10.86 1.13
N GLU A 259 -14.15 10.58 0.89
CA GLU A 259 -13.47 10.87 -0.36
C GLU A 259 -14.10 10.11 -1.53
N LYS A 260 -14.12 10.75 -2.70
CA LYS A 260 -14.58 10.09 -3.92
C LYS A 260 -13.61 8.96 -4.30
N ILE A 261 -14.15 7.74 -4.38
CA ILE A 261 -13.40 6.57 -4.81
C ILE A 261 -13.14 6.65 -6.32
N ASP A 262 -11.89 6.43 -6.71
CA ASP A 262 -11.46 6.42 -8.10
C ASP A 262 -12.02 5.20 -8.87
N SER A 263 -12.29 5.35 -10.17
CA SER A 263 -12.92 4.29 -10.99
C SER A 263 -12.05 3.05 -11.21
N PHE A 264 -10.75 3.15 -10.94
CA PHE A 264 -9.79 2.03 -11.02
C PHE A 264 -9.62 1.31 -9.67
N VAL A 265 -10.47 1.61 -8.69
CA VAL A 265 -10.54 0.88 -7.43
C VAL A 265 -11.67 -0.13 -7.49
N THR A 266 -11.37 -1.37 -7.16
CA THR A 266 -12.34 -2.45 -7.03
C THR A 266 -12.43 -2.87 -5.57
N LYS A 267 -13.64 -2.82 -5.01
CA LYS A 267 -13.94 -3.42 -3.72
C LYS A 267 -14.42 -4.85 -3.98
N HIS A 268 -13.69 -5.81 -3.44
CA HIS A 268 -14.14 -7.21 -3.35
C HIS A 268 -14.88 -7.36 -2.02
N ASP A 269 -16.03 -8.03 -1.95
CA ASP A 269 -16.81 -8.20 -0.71
C ASP A 269 -17.55 -9.54 -0.57
#